data_AF-A0A5E6P3X0-F1
#
_entry.id   AF-A0A5E6P3X0-F1
#
_cell.length_a   1.000
_cell.length_b   1.000
_cell.length_c   1.000
_cell.angle_alpha   90.00
_cell.angle_beta   90.00
_cell.angle_gamma   90.00
#
_symmetry.space_group_name_H-M   'P 1'
#
loop_
_entity.id
_entity.type
_entity.pdbx_description
1 polymer ?
#
loop_
_entity_poly.entity_id
_entity_poly.type
_entity_poly.pdbx_seq_one_letter_code
_entity_poly.pdbx_strand_id
1 'polypeptide(L)'
;MKSVQFIHNENGEVEYAVMPIAYYRSMISDGSDSEAPHPLLTKDKTAIKLPYGGPGTCLIIEDLIHYLKKHGIKDLAINQRAQVLKAYPEEQEMTLDPIIRREFLTEDSSYRNTMQATGEVVDALVSTGRFRRTKKRYDFFNRAVNALELVE
;
A
#
# COMPACT_ATOMS: atom_id res chain seq x y z
N MET A 1 28.45 16.30 19.39
CA MET A 1 28.62 17.50 18.53
C MET A 1 28.16 17.14 17.13
N LYS A 2 27.19 17.88 16.59
CA LYS A 2 26.64 17.67 15.25
C LYS A 2 27.62 18.26 14.23
N SER A 3 28.40 17.41 13.55
CA SER A 3 29.30 17.84 12.48
C SER A 3 28.59 17.69 11.15
N VAL A 4 28.04 18.80 10.64
CA VAL A 4 27.64 18.93 9.23
C VAL A 4 28.76 19.70 8.55
N GLN A 5 29.31 19.15 7.47
CA GLN A 5 30.31 19.83 6.64
C GLN A 5 29.63 20.31 5.36
N PHE A 6 30.02 21.47 4.85
CA PHE A 6 29.49 22.03 3.61
C PHE A 6 30.56 21.98 2.52
N ILE A 7 30.15 21.57 1.32
CA ILE A 7 30.98 21.60 0.11
C ILE A 7 30.46 22.75 -0.74
N HIS A 8 31.35 23.67 -1.09
CA HIS A 8 31.03 24.84 -1.91
C HIS A 8 31.36 24.60 -3.38
N ASN A 9 30.60 25.24 -4.28
CA ASN A 9 30.88 25.30 -5.71
C ASN A 9 32.00 26.32 -6.03
N GLU A 10 32.33 26.46 -7.31
CA GLU A 10 33.37 27.40 -7.81
C GLU A 10 33.05 28.88 -7.50
N ASN A 11 31.78 29.20 -7.27
CA ASN A 11 31.32 30.55 -6.89
C ASN A 11 31.33 30.78 -5.37
N GLY A 12 31.73 29.79 -4.57
CA GLY A 12 31.74 29.86 -3.11
C GLY A 12 30.37 29.64 -2.45
N GLU A 13 29.36 29.22 -3.21
CA GLU A 13 28.02 28.90 -2.68
C GLU A 13 27.97 27.45 -2.20
N VAL A 14 27.19 27.18 -1.15
CA VAL A 14 27.02 25.82 -0.62
C VAL A 14 26.25 24.98 -1.63
N GLU A 15 26.89 23.93 -2.15
CA GLU A 15 26.30 23.02 -3.13
C GLU A 15 25.89 21.69 -2.48
N TYR A 16 26.70 21.18 -1.55
CA TYR A 16 26.39 19.94 -0.83
C TYR A 16 26.63 20.06 0.67
N ALA A 17 25.95 19.21 1.44
CA ALA A 17 26.20 19.03 2.86
C ALA A 17 26.51 17.56 3.16
N VAL A 18 27.59 17.30 3.90
CA VAL A 18 27.98 15.98 4.39
C VAL A 18 27.60 15.87 5.85
N MET A 19 26.85 14.83 6.19
CA MET A 19 26.40 14.56 7.54
C MET A 19 26.30 13.06 7.82
N PRO A 20 26.32 12.65 9.10
CA PRO A 20 26.11 11.25 9.47
C PRO A 20 24.77 10.72 8.94
N ILE A 21 24.79 9.52 8.36
CA ILE A 21 23.62 8.90 7.72
C ILE A 21 22.42 8.74 8.66
N ALA A 22 22.66 8.52 9.96
CA ALA A 22 21.60 8.43 10.96
C ALA A 22 20.81 9.76 11.09
N TYR A 23 21.50 10.89 10.95
CA TYR A 23 20.89 12.22 11.03
C TYR A 23 20.12 12.59 9.77
N TYR A 24 20.65 12.24 8.59
CA TYR A 24 19.92 12.34 7.34
C TYR A 24 18.61 11.52 7.39
N ARG A 25 18.70 10.27 7.88
CA ARG A 25 17.55 9.40 8.04
C ARG A 25 16.51 9.99 8.98
N SER A 26 16.90 10.54 10.15
CA SER A 26 15.92 11.17 11.05
C SER A 26 15.23 12.39 10.43
N MET A 27 15.96 13.22 9.69
CA MET A 27 15.37 14.40 9.03
C MET A 27 14.43 14.04 7.88
N ILE A 28 14.65 12.92 7.19
CA ILE A 28 13.71 12.43 6.17
C ILE A 28 12.53 11.72 6.81
N SER A 29 12.74 11.01 7.92
CA SER A 29 11.67 10.37 8.68
C SER A 29 10.71 11.38 9.29
N ASP A 30 11.20 12.54 9.74
CA ASP A 30 10.37 13.65 10.24
C ASP A 30 9.81 14.53 9.11
N GLY A 31 10.27 14.33 7.86
CA GLY A 31 9.91 15.12 6.67
C GLY A 31 8.83 14.51 5.78
N SER A 32 8.23 13.37 6.15
CA SER A 32 7.24 12.66 5.33
C SER A 32 5.79 12.96 5.69
N ASP A 33 5.46 14.17 6.14
CA ASP A 33 4.08 14.54 6.53
C ASP A 33 3.47 15.69 5.72
N SER A 34 4.00 15.91 4.52
CA SER A 34 3.32 16.73 3.51
C SER A 34 3.34 16.04 2.14
N GLU A 35 3.01 14.75 2.11
CA GLU A 35 2.43 14.18 0.90
C GLU A 35 0.99 14.66 0.83
N ALA A 36 0.64 15.36 -0.26
CA ALA A 36 -0.75 15.62 -0.57
C ALA A 36 -1.54 14.31 -0.41
N PRO A 37 -2.69 14.32 0.29
CA PRO A 37 -3.45 13.10 0.56
C PRO A 37 -3.68 12.36 -0.75
N HIS A 38 -3.36 11.06 -0.77
CA HIS A 38 -3.45 10.24 -1.97
C HIS A 38 -4.83 10.44 -2.62
N PRO A 39 -4.96 10.65 -3.95
CA PRO A 39 -6.22 11.06 -4.57
C PRO A 39 -7.42 10.14 -4.30
N LEU A 40 -7.14 8.85 -4.07
CA LEU A 40 -8.15 7.84 -3.73
C LEU A 40 -8.52 7.81 -2.24
N LEU A 41 -7.68 8.35 -1.36
CA LEU A 41 -7.91 8.34 0.08
C LEU A 41 -8.90 9.45 0.46
N THR A 42 -9.87 9.13 1.32
CA THR A 42 -10.78 10.15 1.87
C THR A 42 -10.03 11.12 2.77
N LYS A 43 -10.58 12.33 2.98
CA LYS A 43 -9.92 13.39 3.78
C LYS A 43 -9.59 12.96 5.21
N ASP A 44 -10.42 12.09 5.76
CA ASP A 44 -10.30 11.50 7.10
C ASP A 44 -9.44 10.23 7.14
N LYS A 45 -8.88 9.79 6.00
CA LYS A 45 -8.02 8.60 5.87
C LYS A 45 -8.68 7.29 6.34
N THR A 46 -10.01 7.21 6.32
CA THR A 46 -10.75 6.01 6.78
C THR A 46 -11.18 5.10 5.64
N ALA A 47 -11.25 5.62 4.41
CA ALA A 47 -11.70 4.87 3.25
C ALA A 47 -10.90 5.20 1.98
N ILE A 48 -10.82 4.22 1.08
CA ILE A 48 -10.15 4.33 -0.22
C ILE A 48 -11.19 4.15 -1.32
N LYS A 49 -11.32 5.13 -2.20
CA LYS A 49 -12.16 5.04 -3.40
C LYS A 49 -11.61 3.95 -4.30
N LEU A 50 -12.46 2.99 -4.68
CA LEU A 50 -12.10 1.95 -5.63
C LEU A 50 -12.37 2.46 -7.06
N PRO A 51 -11.32 2.77 -7.86
CA PRO A 51 -11.50 3.41 -9.17
C PRO A 51 -12.29 2.55 -10.15
N TYR A 52 -12.27 1.23 -9.94
CA TYR A 52 -12.95 0.25 -10.79
C TYR A 52 -14.03 -0.53 -10.04
N GLY A 53 -14.43 -0.12 -8.84
CA GLY A 53 -15.46 -0.80 -8.03
C GLY A 53 -16.90 -0.41 -8.39
N GLY A 54 -17.06 0.64 -9.19
CA GLY A 54 -18.35 1.24 -9.54
C GLY A 54 -18.56 2.60 -8.85
N PRO A 55 -19.62 3.34 -9.23
CA PRO A 55 -19.87 4.69 -8.71
C PRO A 55 -19.96 4.72 -7.18
N GLY A 56 -19.16 5.58 -6.53
CA GLY A 56 -19.19 5.79 -5.08
C GLY A 56 -18.63 4.63 -4.24
N THR A 57 -18.07 3.59 -4.85
CA THR A 57 -17.59 2.42 -4.11
C THR A 57 -16.29 2.74 -3.39
N CYS A 58 -16.26 2.45 -2.09
CA CYS A 58 -15.09 2.69 -1.23
C CYS A 58 -14.78 1.45 -0.41
N LEU A 59 -13.48 1.21 -0.22
CA LEU A 59 -12.92 0.23 0.70
C LEU A 59 -12.69 0.91 2.05
N ILE A 60 -13.43 0.50 3.07
CA ILE A 60 -13.23 0.98 4.45
C ILE A 60 -12.02 0.27 5.03
N ILE A 61 -11.04 1.05 5.52
CA ILE A 61 -9.75 0.54 5.96
C ILE A 61 -9.89 -0.33 7.21
N GLU A 62 -10.70 0.10 8.18
CA GLU A 62 -10.93 -0.68 9.40
C GLU A 62 -11.64 -2.01 9.12
N ASP A 63 -12.55 -2.06 8.17
CA ASP A 63 -13.23 -3.30 7.79
C ASP A 63 -12.23 -4.29 7.15
N LEU A 64 -11.31 -3.80 6.32
CA LEU A 64 -10.21 -4.61 5.81
C LEU A 64 -9.32 -5.13 6.93
N ILE A 65 -8.88 -4.25 7.85
CA ILE A 65 -8.03 -4.66 8.97
C ILE A 65 -8.74 -5.66 9.87
N HIS A 66 -10.03 -5.45 10.16
CA HIS A 66 -10.85 -6.37 10.92
C HIS A 66 -10.93 -7.74 10.25
N TYR A 67 -11.17 -7.78 8.94
CA TYR A 67 -11.17 -9.02 8.16
C TYR A 67 -9.83 -9.74 8.28
N LEU A 68 -8.72 -9.04 8.02
CA LEU A 68 -7.38 -9.64 8.08
C LEU A 68 -7.07 -10.21 9.48
N LYS A 69 -7.39 -9.47 10.55
CA LYS A 69 -7.21 -9.94 11.93
C LYS A 69 -8.08 -11.15 12.25
N LYS A 70 -9.35 -11.15 11.84
CA LYS A 70 -10.29 -12.27 12.03
C LYS A 70 -9.78 -13.55 11.37
N HIS A 71 -9.08 -13.43 10.24
CA HIS A 71 -8.50 -14.55 9.50
C HIS A 71 -7.02 -14.84 9.85
N GLY A 72 -6.44 -14.13 10.83
CA GLY A 72 -5.04 -14.32 11.23
C GLY A 72 -4.01 -13.91 10.18
N ILE A 73 -4.40 -13.06 9.22
CA ILE A 73 -3.56 -12.63 8.10
C ILE A 73 -2.74 -11.41 8.53
N LYS A 74 -1.43 -11.56 8.64
CA LYS A 74 -0.49 -10.47 8.94
C LYS A 74 0.07 -9.80 7.70
N ASP A 75 0.12 -10.56 6.61
CA ASP A 75 0.56 -10.10 5.31
C ASP A 75 -0.16 -10.86 4.21
N LEU A 76 -0.30 -10.22 3.05
CA LEU A 76 -0.96 -10.80 1.91
C LEU A 76 -0.34 -10.34 0.60
N ALA A 77 -0.25 -11.26 -0.36
CA ALA A 77 0.26 -10.96 -1.68
C ALA A 77 -0.67 -9.99 -2.43
N ILE A 78 -0.07 -9.05 -3.14
CA ILE A 78 -0.73 -8.12 -4.07
C ILE A 78 -0.89 -8.87 -5.41
N ASN A 79 -1.88 -9.77 -5.49
CA ASN A 79 -2.08 -10.65 -6.64
C ASN A 79 -2.84 -9.93 -7.78
N GLN A 80 -2.14 -9.09 -8.53
CA GLN A 80 -2.68 -8.29 -9.63
C GLN A 80 -2.83 -9.09 -10.94
N ARG A 81 -3.64 -10.15 -10.93
CA ARG A 81 -3.93 -10.92 -12.15
C ARG A 81 -5.16 -10.38 -12.86
N ALA A 82 -5.03 -10.14 -14.15
CA ALA A 82 -6.15 -9.84 -15.04
C ALA A 82 -6.94 -11.12 -15.34
N GLN A 83 -7.72 -11.59 -14.36
CA GLN A 83 -8.59 -12.75 -14.47
C GLN A 83 -9.92 -12.52 -13.75
N VAL A 84 -10.93 -13.31 -14.15
CA VAL A 84 -12.24 -13.33 -13.49
C VAL A 84 -12.10 -13.89 -12.07
N LEU A 85 -12.95 -13.44 -11.14
CA LEU A 85 -12.83 -13.77 -9.73
C LEU A 85 -12.85 -15.30 -9.49
N LYS A 86 -13.73 -16.01 -10.19
CA LYS A 86 -13.85 -17.48 -10.10
C LYS A 86 -12.68 -18.28 -10.67
N ALA A 87 -11.76 -17.64 -11.39
CA ALA A 87 -10.59 -18.31 -11.98
C ALA A 87 -9.36 -18.26 -11.07
N TYR A 88 -9.46 -17.61 -9.90
CA TYR A 88 -8.39 -17.68 -8.91
C TYR A 88 -8.29 -19.12 -8.36
N PRO A 89 -7.07 -19.69 -8.29
CA PRO A 89 -6.85 -20.91 -7.53
C PRO A 89 -7.26 -20.72 -6.06
N GLU A 90 -7.77 -21.78 -5.43
CA GLU A 90 -8.23 -21.77 -4.02
C GLU A 90 -7.17 -21.18 -3.08
N GLU A 91 -5.93 -21.62 -3.23
CA GLU A 91 -4.74 -21.14 -2.50
C GLU A 91 -4.44 -19.64 -2.67
N GLN A 92 -4.98 -18.99 -3.71
CA GLN A 92 -4.82 -17.56 -3.99
C GLN A 92 -6.04 -16.73 -3.61
N GLU A 93 -7.13 -17.34 -3.12
CA GLU A 93 -8.35 -16.64 -2.73
C GLU A 93 -8.17 -15.69 -1.54
N MET A 94 -7.10 -15.86 -0.76
CA MET A 94 -6.74 -15.02 0.39
C MET A 94 -5.69 -13.97 0.05
N THR A 95 -5.52 -13.65 -1.23
CA THR A 95 -4.69 -12.52 -1.69
C THR A 95 -5.51 -11.24 -1.80
N LEU A 96 -4.85 -10.08 -1.85
CA LEU A 96 -5.50 -8.77 -1.68
C LEU A 96 -6.64 -8.52 -2.67
N ASP A 97 -6.42 -8.79 -3.95
CA ASP A 97 -7.39 -8.51 -5.00
C ASP A 97 -8.64 -9.40 -4.91
N PRO A 98 -8.53 -10.74 -4.77
CA PRO A 98 -9.67 -11.61 -4.46
C PRO A 98 -10.46 -11.20 -3.22
N ILE A 99 -9.79 -10.83 -2.12
CA ILE A 99 -10.46 -10.37 -0.89
C ILE A 99 -11.29 -9.11 -1.17
N ILE A 100 -10.70 -8.08 -1.80
CA ILE A 100 -11.43 -6.84 -2.11
C ILE A 100 -12.66 -7.13 -2.99
N ARG A 101 -12.48 -7.93 -4.04
CA ARG A 101 -13.57 -8.27 -4.96
C ARG A 101 -14.66 -9.12 -4.30
N ARG A 102 -14.30 -10.00 -3.36
CA ARG A 102 -15.23 -10.94 -2.73
C ARG A 102 -16.04 -10.30 -1.61
N GLU A 103 -15.35 -9.59 -0.73
CA GLU A 103 -15.86 -9.15 0.57
C GLU A 103 -16.27 -7.67 0.59
N PHE A 104 -15.68 -6.84 -0.29
CA PHE A 104 -15.84 -5.38 -0.25
C PHE A 104 -16.59 -4.82 -1.47
N LEU A 105 -17.10 -5.69 -2.33
CA LEU A 105 -18.07 -5.36 -3.37
C LEU A 105 -19.37 -6.13 -3.11
N THR A 106 -20.51 -5.55 -3.48
CA THR A 106 -21.81 -6.25 -3.41
C THR A 106 -21.79 -7.52 -4.26
N GLU A 107 -22.54 -8.55 -3.86
CA GLU A 107 -22.55 -9.86 -4.55
C GLU A 107 -22.95 -9.74 -6.03
N ASP A 108 -23.93 -8.88 -6.33
CA ASP A 108 -24.42 -8.63 -7.68
C ASP A 108 -23.60 -7.58 -8.47
N SER A 109 -22.47 -7.10 -7.92
CA SER A 109 -21.65 -6.09 -8.60
C SER A 109 -21.04 -6.65 -9.88
N SER A 110 -21.34 -6.00 -11.01
CA SER A 110 -20.71 -6.28 -12.31
C SER A 110 -19.19 -6.04 -12.31
N TYR A 111 -18.67 -5.34 -11.30
CA TYR A 111 -17.26 -5.00 -11.15
C TYR A 111 -16.44 -6.07 -10.41
N ARG A 112 -17.04 -7.16 -9.90
CA ARG A 112 -16.31 -8.25 -9.21
C ARG A 112 -15.26 -8.93 -10.08
N ASN A 113 -15.43 -8.91 -11.40
CA ASN A 113 -14.45 -9.47 -12.34
C ASN A 113 -13.39 -8.45 -12.78
N THR A 114 -13.45 -7.22 -12.27
CA THR A 114 -12.48 -6.17 -12.53
C THR A 114 -11.48 -6.07 -11.38
N MET A 115 -10.20 -5.90 -11.72
CA MET A 115 -9.12 -5.74 -10.74
C MET A 115 -9.33 -4.51 -9.87
N GLN A 116 -9.30 -4.71 -8.55
CA GLN A 116 -9.51 -3.66 -7.55
C GLN A 116 -8.23 -3.29 -6.84
N ALA A 117 -7.32 -4.24 -6.60
CA ALA A 117 -6.04 -3.97 -5.94
C ALA A 117 -5.01 -3.36 -6.92
N THR A 118 -5.34 -2.25 -7.56
CA THR A 118 -4.45 -1.54 -8.50
C THR A 118 -3.25 -0.94 -7.78
N GLY A 119 -2.24 -0.49 -8.52
CA GLY A 119 -1.08 0.22 -7.94
C GLY A 119 -1.53 1.38 -7.04
N GLU A 120 -2.43 2.22 -7.56
CA GLU A 120 -3.00 3.37 -6.83
C GLU A 120 -3.76 2.98 -5.56
N VAL A 121 -4.51 1.87 -5.56
CA VAL A 121 -5.20 1.40 -4.34
C VAL A 121 -4.19 0.88 -3.32
N VAL A 122 -3.11 0.22 -3.77
CA VAL A 122 -2.02 -0.21 -2.89
C VAL A 122 -1.25 0.98 -2.34
N ASP A 123 -0.97 2.00 -3.16
CA ASP A 123 -0.36 3.27 -2.72
C ASP A 123 -1.24 3.96 -1.67
N ALA A 124 -2.55 4.04 -1.94
CA ALA A 124 -3.52 4.58 -0.99
C ALA A 124 -3.49 3.81 0.35
N LEU A 125 -3.51 2.46 0.33
CA LEU A 125 -3.40 1.64 1.53
C LEU A 125 -2.13 1.93 2.32
N VAL A 126 -0.99 2.07 1.65
CA VAL A 126 0.30 2.36 2.30
C VAL A 126 0.31 3.76 2.91
N SER A 127 -0.23 4.76 2.21
CA SER A 127 -0.30 6.15 2.71
C SER A 127 -1.15 6.34 3.97
N THR A 128 -1.95 5.33 4.36
CA THR A 128 -2.67 5.33 5.65
C THR A 128 -1.75 5.12 6.85
N GLY A 129 -0.53 4.62 6.63
CA GLY A 129 0.39 4.20 7.68
C GLY A 129 0.04 2.85 8.33
N ARG A 130 -1.09 2.23 7.96
CA ARG A 130 -1.55 0.94 8.50
C ARG A 130 -1.00 -0.28 7.76
N PHE A 131 -0.41 -0.04 6.60
CA PHE A 131 0.16 -1.07 5.74
C PHE A 131 1.55 -0.65 5.25
N ARG A 132 2.42 -1.63 5.08
CA ARG A 132 3.74 -1.45 4.47
C ARG A 132 3.95 -2.42 3.32
N ARG A 133 4.59 -1.96 2.25
CA ARG A 133 5.03 -2.84 1.16
C ARG A 133 6.18 -3.74 1.60
N THR A 134 6.09 -5.00 1.22
CA THR A 134 7.17 -5.99 1.41
C THR A 134 7.28 -6.92 0.21
N LYS A 135 8.31 -7.75 0.19
CA LYS A 135 8.44 -8.89 -0.73
C LYS A 135 8.49 -10.17 0.07
N LYS A 136 7.56 -11.08 -0.18
CA LYS A 136 7.46 -12.37 0.52
C LYS A 136 7.29 -13.52 -0.47
N ARG A 137 7.82 -14.68 -0.11
CA ARG A 137 7.59 -15.93 -0.82
C ARG A 137 6.44 -16.65 -0.13
N TYR A 138 5.46 -17.06 -0.93
CA TYR A 138 4.34 -17.88 -0.50
C TYR A 138 4.44 -19.24 -1.20
N ASP A 139 3.94 -20.31 -0.56
CA ASP A 139 4.07 -21.68 -1.08
C ASP A 139 3.37 -21.86 -2.44
N PHE A 140 2.29 -21.10 -2.68
CA PHE A 140 1.53 -21.08 -3.94
C PHE A 140 2.11 -20.15 -5.02
N PHE A 141 3.30 -19.56 -4.78
CA PHE A 141 4.03 -18.79 -5.79
C PHE A 141 5.45 -19.32 -5.99
N ASN A 142 5.83 -19.50 -7.26
CA ASN A 142 7.17 -19.97 -7.65
C ASN A 142 8.30 -18.98 -7.31
N ARG A 143 7.99 -17.75 -6.90
CA ARG A 143 8.95 -16.70 -6.55
C ARG A 143 8.41 -15.79 -5.46
N ALA A 144 9.29 -14.99 -4.88
CA ALA A 144 8.86 -13.88 -4.02
C ALA A 144 8.05 -12.87 -4.83
N VAL A 145 6.94 -12.39 -4.26
CA VAL A 145 6.01 -11.44 -4.85
C VAL A 145 5.84 -10.23 -3.95
N ASN A 146 5.31 -9.14 -4.53
CA ASN A 146 4.95 -7.96 -3.74
C ASN A 146 3.78 -8.30 -2.82
N ALA A 147 3.86 -7.85 -1.57
CA ALA A 147 2.87 -8.06 -0.55
C ALA A 147 2.64 -6.79 0.27
N LEU A 148 1.48 -6.73 0.93
CA LEU A 148 1.22 -5.77 1.99
C LEU A 148 1.32 -6.48 3.33
N GLU A 149 1.97 -5.84 4.29
CA GLU A 149 2.06 -6.26 5.68
C GLU A 149 1.33 -5.25 6.56
N LEU A 150 0.53 -5.73 7.51
CA LEU A 150 -0.09 -4.88 8.52
C LEU A 150 0.98 -4.30 9.44
N VAL A 151 0.88 -3.00 9.70
CA VAL A 151 1.70 -2.30 10.68
C VAL A 151 0.89 -2.23 11.97
N GLU A 152 1.40 -2.83 13.04
CA GLU A 152 0.85 -2.75 14.40
C GLU A 152 1.30 -1.48 15.12
#